data_AF-A0A377YYC2-F1
#
_entry.id   AF-A0A377YYC2-F1
#
_cell.length_a   1.000
_cell.length_b   1.000
_cell.length_c   1.000
_cell.angle_alpha   90.00
_cell.angle_beta   90.00
_cell.angle_gamma   90.00
#
_symmetry.space_group_name_H-M   'P 1'
#
loop_
_entity.id
_entity.type
_entity.pdbx_description
1 polymer ?
#
loop_
_entity_poly.entity_id
_entity_poly.type
_entity_poly.pdbx_seq_one_letter_code
_entity_poly.pdbx_strand_id
1 'polypeptide(L)' 'MFHLDTLSTLVAATLVLLLGRKLVQTVPFLKKYTIPEPVAGGLLVALALLALKKAWISKLISI' A
#
# COMPACT_ATOMS: atom_id res chain seq x y z
N MET A 1 19.85 -7.30 10.71
CA MET A 1 18.58 -8.04 10.49
C MET A 1 17.50 -7.22 11.16
N PHE A 2 16.56 -6.63 10.42
CA PHE A 2 15.47 -5.87 11.02
C PHE A 2 14.51 -6.87 11.67
N HIS A 3 14.46 -6.91 13.00
CA HIS A 3 13.46 -7.68 13.73
C HIS A 3 12.16 -6.89 13.71
N LEU A 4 11.19 -7.34 12.91
CA LEU A 4 9.83 -6.86 12.99
C LEU A 4 9.12 -7.70 14.04
N ASP A 5 8.93 -7.12 15.22
CA ASP A 5 8.14 -7.75 16.27
C ASP A 5 6.72 -8.04 15.76
N THR A 6 6.10 -9.10 16.26
CA THR A 6 4.75 -9.52 15.86
C THR A 6 3.74 -8.37 15.96
N LEU A 7 3.85 -7.54 17.01
CA LEU A 7 3.02 -6.35 17.20
C LEU A 7 3.24 -5.31 16.09
N SER A 8 4.50 -5.03 15.73
CA SER A 8 4.81 -4.05 14.68
C SER A 8 4.26 -4.47 13.31
N THR A 9 4.36 -5.76 13.00
CA THR A 9 3.80 -6.34 11.77
C THR A 9 2.27 -6.29 11.78
N LEU A 10 1.65 -6.58 12.93
CA LEU A 10 0.19 -6.52 13.07
C LEU A 10 -0.35 -5.09 12.95
N VAL A 11 0.35 -4.12 13.51
CA VAL A 11 0.04 -2.68 13.37
C VAL A 11 0.18 -2.24 11.92
N ALA A 12 1.27 -2.63 11.24
CA ALA A 12 1.45 -2.34 9.82
C ALA A 12 0.32 -2.97 8.99
N ALA A 13 -0.03 -4.23 9.25
CA ALA A 13 -1.12 -4.91 8.55
C ALA A 13 -2.47 -4.22 8.77
N THR A 14 -2.80 -3.80 9.99
CA THR A 14 -4.04 -3.07 10.28
C THR A 14 -4.07 -1.69 9.62
N LEU A 15 -2.94 -0.98 9.58
CA LEU A 15 -2.86 0.29 8.83
C LEU A 15 -3.13 0.09 7.34
N VAL A 16 -2.52 -0.92 6.71
CA VAL A 16 -2.77 -1.27 5.31
C VAL A 16 -4.24 -1.61 5.08
N LEU A 17 -4.86 -2.36 6.00
CA LEU A 17 -6.27 -2.75 5.92
C LEU A 17 -7.21 -1.53 6.03
N LEU A 18 -6.95 -0.61 6.95
CA LEU A 18 -7.70 0.64 7.09
C LEU A 18 -7.59 1.54 5.84
N LEU A 19 -6.39 1.64 5.26
CA LEU A 19 -6.17 2.37 4.01
C LEU A 19 -6.92 1.72 2.84
N GLY A 20 -6.87 0.39 2.75
CA GLY A 20 -7.59 -0.39 1.76
C GLY A 20 -9.11 -0.21 1.85
N ARG A 21 -9.66 -0.19 3.06
CA ARG A 21 -11.09 0.09 3.30
C ARG A 21 -11.49 1.48 2.78
N LYS A 22 -10.71 2.52 3.08
CA LYS A 22 -10.97 3.88 2.58
C LYS A 22 -10.95 3.92 1.05
N LEU A 23 -10.01 3.23 0.42
CA LEU A 23 -9.90 3.15 -1.04
C LEU A 23 -11.10 2.42 -1.67
N VAL A 24 -11.47 1.24 -1.16
CA VAL A 24 -12.61 0.45 -1.65
C VAL A 24 -13.92 1.22 -1.51
N GLN A 25 -14.08 2.01 -0.43
CA GLN A 25 -15.24 2.88 -0.25
C GLN A 25 -15.27 4.07 -1.21
N THR A 26 -14.09 4.61 -1.57
CA THR A 26 -13.99 5.77 -2.47
C THR A 26 -14.10 5.36 -3.94
N VAL A 27 -13.60 4.18 -4.31
CA VAL A 27 -13.55 3.71 -5.71
C VAL A 27 -14.57 2.59 -5.92
N PRO A 28 -15.77 2.89 -6.47
CA PRO A 28 -16.83 1.89 -6.66
C PRO A 28 -16.45 0.74 -7.59
N PHE A 29 -15.41 0.90 -8.42
CA PHE A 29 -14.84 -0.17 -9.23
C PHE A 29 -14.29 -1.32 -8.37
N LEU A 30 -13.54 -1.04 -7.31
CA LEU A 30 -13.01 -2.09 -6.42
C LEU A 30 -14.14 -2.84 -5.69
N LYS A 31 -15.20 -2.11 -5.33
CA LYS A 31 -16.41 -2.70 -4.73
C LYS A 31 -17.18 -3.58 -5.71
N LYS A 32 -17.21 -3.23 -6.99
CA LYS A 32 -17.90 -3.99 -8.05
C LYS A 32 -17.27 -5.37 -8.33
N TYR A 33 -15.96 -5.50 -8.17
CA TYR A 33 -15.22 -6.76 -8.35
C TYR A 33 -14.97 -7.51 -7.03
N THR A 34 -15.63 -7.12 -5.94
CA THR A 34 -15.48 -7.73 -4.61
C THR A 34 -14.01 -7.83 -4.16
N ILE A 35 -13.18 -6.85 -4.54
CA ILE A 35 -11.76 -6.86 -4.16
C ILE A 35 -11.67 -6.69 -2.64
N PRO A 36 -11.05 -7.64 -1.91
CA PRO A 36 -10.92 -7.54 -0.46
C PRO A 36 -10.15 -6.27 -0.07
N GLU A 37 -10.58 -5.63 1.01
CA GLU A 37 -9.94 -4.43 1.57
C GLU A 37 -8.43 -4.60 1.82
N PRO A 38 -7.93 -5.75 2.33
CA PRO A 38 -6.49 -5.98 2.49
C PRO A 38 -5.72 -5.93 1.16
N VAL A 39 -6.31 -6.49 0.08
CA VAL A 39 -5.69 -6.55 -1.26
C VAL A 39 -5.64 -5.14 -1.85
N ALA A 40 -6.73 -4.39 -1.71
CA ALA A 40 -6.80 -2.99 -2.15
C ALA A 40 -5.76 -2.11 -1.43
N GLY A 41 -5.62 -2.30 -0.11
CA GLY A 41 -4.60 -1.60 0.69
C GLY A 41 -3.18 -1.95 0.25
N GLY A 42 -2.89 -3.24 0.05
CA GLY A 42 -1.60 -3.70 -0.45
C GLY A 42 -1.25 -3.14 -1.83
N LEU A 43 -2.23 -3.09 -2.75
CA LEU A 43 -2.05 -2.52 -4.08
C LEU A 43 -1.71 -1.01 -4.00
N LEU A 44 -2.37 -0.29 -3.09
CA LEU A 44 -2.12 1.14 -2.84
C LEU A 44 -0.68 1.38 -2.37
N VAL A 45 -0.21 0.59 -1.41
CA VAL A 45 1.16 0.66 -0.90
C VAL A 45 2.18 0.30 -1.99
N ALA A 46 1.91 -0.72 -2.78
CA ALA A 46 2.78 -1.12 -3.89
C ALA A 46 2.93 0.00 -4.94
N LEU A 47 1.83 0.65 -5.31
CA LEU A 47 1.84 1.79 -6.23
C LEU A 47 2.60 2.99 -5.64
N ALA A 48 2.42 3.29 -4.35
CA ALA A 48 3.15 4.35 -3.68
C ALA A 48 4.67 4.09 -3.66
N LEU A 49 5.08 2.86 -3.35
CA LEU A 49 6.49 2.44 -3.38
C LEU A 49 7.07 2.48 -4.79
N LEU A 50 6.30 2.07 -5.80
CA LEU A 50 6.72 2.18 -7.20
C LEU A 50 6.95 3.62 -7.62
N ALA A 51 6.04 4.53 -7.27
CA ALA A 51 6.17 5.95 -7.55
C ALA A 51 7.40 6.55 -6.86
N LEU A 52 7.62 6.21 -5.58
CA LEU A 52 8.80 6.62 -4.83
C LEU A 52 10.09 6.11 -5.47
N LYS A 53 10.13 4.82 -5.85
CA LYS A 53 11.28 4.22 -6.54
C LYS A 53 11.55 4.93 -7.87
N LYS A 54 10.52 5.20 -8.65
CA LYS A 54 10.65 5.91 -9.92
C LYS A 54 11.18 7.33 -9.71
N ALA A 55 10.66 8.07 -8.73
CA ALA A 55 11.13 9.41 -8.40
C ALA A 55 12.60 9.40 -7.94
N TRP A 56 12.98 8.42 -7.14
CA TRP A 56 14.37 8.25 -6.68
C TRP A 56 15.32 7.93 -7.84
N ILE A 57 14.95 7.00 -8.72
CA ILE A 57 15.71 6.67 -9.94
C ILE A 57 15.80 7.89 -10.87
N SER A 58 14.72 8.63 -11.06
CA SER A 58 14.72 9.84 -11.89
C SER A 58 15.67 10.90 -11.34
N LYS A 59 15.78 11.01 -10.01
CA LYS A 59 16.72 11.93 -9.35
C LYS A 59 18.17 11.46 -9.49
N LEU A 60 18.40 10.14 -9.47
CA LEU A 60 19.72 9.55 -9.66
C LEU A 60 20.25 9.74 -11.09
N ILE A 61 19.39 9.60 -12.10
CA ILE A 61 19.77 9.79 -13.52
C ILE A 61 20.03 11.28 -13.85
N SER A 62 19.51 12.19 -13.02
CA SER A 62 19.69 13.64 -13.19
C SER A 62 21.01 14.18 -12.57
N ILE A 63 21.80 13.33 -11.92
CA ILE A 63 23.11 13.65 -11.32
C ILE A 63 24.20 13.06 -12.21
#